data_AF-A0A9Q0SRG5-F1
#
_entry.id   AF-A0A9Q0SRG5-F1
#
_cell.length_a   1.000
_cell.length_b   1.000
_cell.length_c   1.000
_cell.angle_alpha   90.00
_cell.angle_beta   90.00
_cell.angle_gamma   90.00
#
_symmetry.space_group_name_H-M   'P 1'
#
loop_
_entity.id
_entity.type
_entity.pdbx_description
1 polymer ?
#
loop_
_entity_poly.entity_id
_entity_poly.type
_entity_poly.pdbx_seq_one_letter_code
_entity_poly.pdbx_strand_id
1 'polypeptide(L)'
;MESRYFSEIFGHPMMKLLKFVHSSVLPDMFKATYQAITKRNSMWNQLSVPSGNLYAWDSKSTYIHDPSYFKSMTMSPPGPHGVKDAYCLLNFGDSITTDHISPAGSIHKDSPAARYLMERGVDRRDFNSYGSRHGNEEVMARSTVANFRIVNKLLGGEVGPKTIHISIGEKLSVFDASMRYKSEGHDTIILAGAEYGSGSSRDWAAKGPKLLGVKAVIAKSFERIHRSNLVGMGIIPLCFKAGEDAETLGLTGHERYNIDLPSNAFYNMSSET
;
A
#
# COMPACT_ATOMS: atom_id res chain seq x y z
N MET A 1 -36.48 0.34 -42.71
CA MET A 1 -35.87 0.11 -41.38
C MET A 1 -36.14 1.37 -40.58
N GLU A 2 -36.83 1.26 -39.45
CA GLU A 2 -37.27 2.44 -38.69
C GLU A 2 -36.13 2.91 -37.78
N SER A 3 -35.59 4.10 -38.04
CA SER A 3 -34.53 4.69 -37.23
C SER A 3 -35.13 5.29 -35.95
N ARG A 4 -34.62 4.89 -34.79
CA ARG A 4 -34.93 5.50 -33.48
C ARG A 4 -33.81 6.43 -33.06
N TYR A 5 -34.16 7.60 -32.55
CA TYR A 5 -33.17 8.57 -32.06
C TYR A 5 -33.04 8.47 -30.53
N PHE A 6 -31.82 8.54 -30.00
CA PHE A 6 -31.59 8.52 -28.54
C PHE A 6 -32.30 9.67 -27.81
N SER A 7 -32.56 10.79 -28.48
CA SER A 7 -33.36 11.91 -27.96
C SER A 7 -34.82 11.54 -27.69
N GLU A 8 -35.37 10.54 -28.40
CA GLU A 8 -36.72 10.02 -28.18
C GLU A 8 -36.78 9.12 -26.93
N ILE A 9 -35.65 8.50 -26.56
CA ILE A 9 -35.49 7.67 -25.36
C ILE A 9 -35.18 8.54 -24.13
N PHE A 10 -34.34 9.56 -24.28
CA PHE A 10 -33.82 10.39 -23.19
C PHE A 10 -34.43 11.81 -23.12
N GLY A 11 -35.60 12.03 -23.75
CA GLY A 11 -36.23 13.36 -23.91
C GLY A 11 -36.20 14.28 -22.67
N HIS A 12 -36.12 15.60 -22.93
CA HIS A 12 -35.76 16.71 -22.01
C HIS A 12 -35.76 16.36 -20.49
N PRO A 13 -34.59 16.10 -19.88
CA PRO A 13 -34.53 15.25 -18.69
C PRO A 13 -34.76 16.00 -17.38
N MET A 14 -34.31 17.25 -17.27
CA MET A 14 -34.03 17.83 -15.95
C MET A 14 -35.30 18.11 -15.14
N MET A 15 -36.31 18.78 -15.71
CA MET A 15 -37.53 19.13 -14.96
C MET A 15 -38.41 17.91 -14.66
N LYS A 16 -38.43 16.90 -15.54
CA LYS A 16 -39.17 15.64 -15.32
C LYS A 16 -38.46 14.78 -14.27
N LEU A 17 -37.13 14.71 -14.33
CA LEU A 17 -36.31 14.02 -13.32
C LEU A 17 -36.44 14.69 -11.94
N LEU A 18 -36.37 16.02 -11.86
CA LEU A 18 -36.51 16.74 -10.59
C LEU A 18 -37.88 16.54 -9.95
N LYS A 19 -38.97 16.59 -10.74
CA LYS A 19 -40.32 16.28 -10.25
C LYS A 19 -40.40 14.84 -9.73
N PHE A 20 -39.83 13.88 -10.45
CA PHE A 20 -39.82 12.47 -10.04
C PHE A 20 -38.98 12.24 -8.78
N VAL A 21 -37.83 12.91 -8.64
CA VAL A 21 -37.00 12.84 -7.43
C VAL A 21 -37.76 13.44 -6.24
N HIS A 22 -38.37 14.62 -6.39
CA HIS A 22 -39.15 15.26 -5.32
C HIS A 22 -40.34 14.40 -4.86
N SER A 23 -41.01 13.69 -5.77
CA SER A 23 -42.14 12.84 -5.42
C SER A 23 -41.74 11.48 -4.83
N SER A 24 -40.50 11.03 -5.05
CA SER A 24 -40.08 9.65 -4.78
C SER A 24 -38.96 9.52 -3.75
N VAL A 25 -38.23 10.60 -3.44
CA VAL A 25 -37.14 10.63 -2.46
C VAL A 25 -37.59 11.49 -1.28
N LEU A 26 -38.37 10.90 -0.40
CA LEU A 26 -39.05 11.61 0.69
C LEU A 26 -38.22 11.60 1.98
N PRO A 27 -38.29 12.66 2.81
CA PRO A 27 -37.59 12.72 4.09
C PRO A 27 -37.85 11.51 5.01
N ASP A 28 -39.06 10.95 4.98
CA ASP A 28 -39.43 9.82 5.83
C ASP A 28 -38.72 8.52 5.44
N MET A 29 -38.29 8.36 4.18
CA MET A 29 -37.46 7.22 3.76
C MET A 29 -36.09 7.25 4.44
N PHE A 30 -35.50 8.44 4.60
CA PHE A 30 -34.25 8.60 5.33
C PHE A 30 -34.46 8.32 6.82
N LYS A 31 -35.48 8.92 7.44
CA LYS A 31 -35.80 8.67 8.86
C LYS A 31 -35.98 7.17 9.14
N ALA A 32 -36.78 6.48 8.33
CA ALA A 32 -37.02 5.05 8.48
C ALA A 32 -35.74 4.21 8.28
N THR A 33 -34.88 4.59 7.33
CA THR A 33 -33.61 3.88 7.10
C THR A 33 -32.65 4.05 8.28
N TYR A 34 -32.44 5.28 8.74
CA TYR A 34 -31.53 5.57 9.85
C TYR A 34 -32.02 5.05 11.20
N GLN A 35 -33.33 5.06 11.46
CA GLN A 35 -33.91 4.45 12.68
C GLN A 35 -33.67 2.93 12.74
N ALA A 36 -33.55 2.27 11.59
CA ALA A 36 -33.45 0.83 11.50
C ALA A 36 -32.02 0.32 11.30
N ILE A 37 -31.04 1.20 11.07
CA ILE A 37 -29.69 0.80 10.61
C ILE A 37 -28.98 -0.16 11.59
N THR A 38 -29.15 0.06 12.89
CA THR A 38 -28.57 -0.79 13.95
C THR A 38 -29.40 -2.04 14.26
N LYS A 39 -30.65 -2.12 13.77
CA LYS A 39 -31.59 -3.20 14.11
C LYS A 39 -31.83 -4.19 12.99
N ARG A 40 -31.45 -3.87 11.74
CA ARG A 40 -31.79 -4.66 10.55
C ARG A 40 -31.00 -5.97 10.40
N ASN A 41 -29.77 -6.03 10.90
CA ASN A 41 -28.92 -7.21 10.70
C ASN A 41 -28.85 -8.03 11.99
N SER A 42 -29.68 -9.07 12.07
CA SER A 42 -29.69 -9.98 13.22
C SER A 42 -28.35 -10.70 13.41
N MET A 43 -27.67 -11.08 12.32
CA MET A 43 -26.36 -11.72 12.40
C MET A 43 -25.32 -10.80 13.03
N TRP A 44 -25.31 -9.51 12.65
CA TRP A 44 -24.42 -8.50 13.25
C TRP A 44 -24.70 -8.33 14.75
N ASN A 45 -25.97 -8.23 15.12
CA ASN A 45 -26.38 -8.02 16.52
C ASN A 45 -26.12 -9.23 17.43
N GLN A 46 -25.95 -10.42 16.85
CA GLN A 46 -25.65 -11.66 17.56
C GLN A 46 -24.14 -11.94 17.69
N LEU A 47 -23.28 -11.11 17.10
CA LEU A 47 -21.83 -11.26 17.25
C LEU A 47 -21.44 -11.08 18.72
N SER A 48 -20.76 -12.07 19.27
CA SER A 48 -20.20 -12.00 20.62
C SER A 48 -18.96 -11.12 20.61
N VAL A 49 -18.94 -10.10 21.46
CA VAL A 49 -17.80 -9.18 21.60
C VAL A 49 -17.16 -9.40 22.97
N PRO A 50 -15.83 -9.60 23.06
CA PRO A 50 -15.14 -9.72 24.35
C PRO A 50 -15.33 -8.48 25.22
N SER A 51 -15.46 -8.67 26.52
CA SER A 51 -15.45 -7.58 27.49
C SER A 51 -14.00 -7.20 27.83
N GLY A 52 -13.58 -5.97 27.55
CA GLY A 52 -12.25 -5.47 27.90
C GLY A 52 -11.82 -4.26 27.08
N ASN A 53 -10.82 -3.53 27.58
CA ASN A 53 -10.26 -2.36 26.88
C ASN A 53 -9.06 -2.71 25.98
N LEU A 54 -8.47 -3.89 26.17
CA LEU A 54 -7.35 -4.39 25.37
C LEU A 54 -7.83 -5.53 24.48
N TYR A 55 -7.38 -5.53 23.22
CA TYR A 55 -7.72 -6.59 22.26
C TYR A 55 -6.99 -7.89 22.63
N ALA A 56 -7.74 -8.98 22.77
CA ALA A 56 -7.18 -10.30 23.02
C ALA A 56 -6.69 -10.92 21.70
N TRP A 57 -5.41 -10.73 21.39
CA TRP A 57 -4.80 -11.29 20.18
C TRP A 57 -4.86 -12.82 20.17
N ASP A 58 -5.38 -13.39 19.08
CA ASP A 58 -5.33 -14.84 18.83
C ASP A 58 -4.14 -15.15 17.91
N SER A 59 -3.16 -15.91 18.41
CA SER A 59 -1.98 -16.31 17.64
C SER A 59 -2.30 -17.23 16.45
N LYS A 60 -3.47 -17.86 16.43
CA LYS A 60 -3.94 -18.72 15.33
C LYS A 60 -4.71 -17.94 14.27
N SER A 61 -5.09 -16.71 14.56
CA SER A 61 -5.85 -15.87 13.62
C SER A 61 -5.02 -15.58 12.38
N THR A 62 -5.65 -15.80 11.22
CA THR A 62 -5.09 -15.42 9.91
C THR A 62 -5.69 -14.11 9.38
N TYR A 63 -6.52 -13.43 10.17
CA TYR A 63 -7.20 -12.18 9.79
C TYR A 63 -6.71 -10.96 10.57
N ILE A 64 -6.63 -11.10 11.90
CA ILE A 64 -6.17 -10.07 12.82
C ILE A 64 -4.89 -10.58 13.50
N HIS A 65 -3.79 -9.84 13.36
CA HIS A 65 -2.48 -10.21 13.90
C HIS A 65 -1.88 -9.03 14.67
N ASP A 66 -1.20 -9.30 15.78
CA ASP A 66 -0.53 -8.28 16.60
C ASP A 66 0.65 -7.68 15.82
N PRO A 67 0.58 -6.40 15.42
CA PRO A 67 1.57 -5.83 14.52
C PRO A 67 2.90 -5.52 15.22
N SER A 68 4.00 -5.64 14.47
CA SER A 68 5.37 -5.47 14.96
C SER A 68 5.85 -4.02 15.06
N TYR A 69 5.08 -3.05 14.58
CA TYR A 69 5.48 -1.63 14.48
C TYR A 69 6.02 -1.02 15.77
N PHE A 70 5.48 -1.44 16.92
CA PHE A 70 5.78 -0.85 18.22
C PHE A 70 6.67 -1.71 19.12
N LYS A 71 7.08 -2.91 18.67
CA LYS A 71 7.82 -3.87 19.52
C LYS A 71 9.17 -3.35 20.02
N SER A 72 9.81 -2.46 19.25
CA SER A 72 11.10 -1.84 19.60
C SER A 72 10.96 -0.35 19.92
N MET A 73 9.75 0.14 20.19
CA MET A 73 9.51 1.56 20.47
C MET A 73 10.04 1.94 21.85
N THR A 74 10.82 3.01 21.90
CA THR A 74 11.36 3.61 23.12
C THR A 74 10.67 4.95 23.40
N MET A 75 10.64 5.38 24.67
CA MET A 75 10.06 6.67 25.08
C MET A 75 10.75 7.87 24.40
N SER A 76 12.08 7.79 24.26
CA SER A 76 12.85 8.77 23.49
C SER A 76 13.07 8.23 22.08
N PRO A 77 12.66 8.96 21.02
CA PRO A 77 12.90 8.52 19.66
C PRO A 77 14.41 8.47 19.37
N PRO A 78 14.89 7.50 18.57
CA PRO A 78 16.32 7.33 18.29
C PRO A 78 16.93 8.45 17.42
N GLY A 79 16.13 9.44 17.04
CA GLY A 79 16.51 10.50 16.12
C GLY A 79 16.53 10.07 14.65
N PRO A 80 16.79 11.02 13.74
CA PRO A 80 16.96 10.74 12.32
C PRO A 80 18.25 9.93 12.10
N HIS A 81 18.19 8.95 11.21
CA HIS A 81 19.36 8.21 10.74
C HIS A 81 19.41 8.27 9.21
N GLY A 82 20.61 8.49 8.67
CA GLY A 82 20.84 8.36 7.23
C GLY A 82 20.67 6.93 6.75
N VAL A 83 20.70 6.76 5.44
CA VAL A 83 20.70 5.45 4.77
C VAL A 83 22.13 5.16 4.34
N LYS A 84 22.68 4.00 4.73
CA LYS A 84 24.08 3.65 4.44
C LYS A 84 24.18 2.39 3.61
N ASP A 85 24.97 2.45 2.55
CA ASP A 85 25.23 1.37 1.61
C ASP A 85 23.95 0.59 1.25
N ALA A 86 22.86 1.28 0.93
CA ALA A 86 21.60 0.61 0.62
C ALA A 86 21.62 -0.01 -0.78
N TYR A 87 20.92 -1.13 -0.94
CA TYR A 87 20.63 -1.73 -2.24
C TYR A 87 19.33 -1.16 -2.83
N CYS A 88 19.24 -1.10 -4.16
CA CYS A 88 17.96 -0.86 -4.83
C CYS A 88 17.12 -2.14 -4.80
N LEU A 89 16.01 -2.14 -4.06
CA LEU A 89 15.08 -3.28 -4.04
C LEU A 89 14.22 -3.30 -5.31
N LEU A 90 13.83 -2.11 -5.81
CA LEU A 90 12.90 -1.93 -6.91
C LEU A 90 13.29 -0.69 -7.71
N ASN A 91 13.27 -0.80 -9.04
CA ASN A 91 13.44 0.34 -9.95
C ASN A 91 12.23 0.42 -10.89
N PHE A 92 11.44 1.48 -10.78
CA PHE A 92 10.18 1.63 -11.49
C PHE A 92 10.20 2.72 -12.56
N GLY A 93 9.23 2.63 -13.48
CA GLY A 93 8.85 3.73 -14.37
C GLY A 93 7.87 4.71 -13.72
N ASP A 94 7.15 5.42 -14.58
CA ASP A 94 6.15 6.42 -14.19
C ASP A 94 4.82 5.76 -13.76
N SER A 95 4.00 6.53 -13.05
CA SER A 95 2.60 6.27 -12.71
C SER A 95 2.35 4.93 -12.00
N ILE A 96 3.28 4.54 -11.11
CA ILE A 96 3.07 3.39 -10.21
C ILE A 96 1.97 3.72 -9.21
N THR A 97 0.78 3.15 -9.43
CA THR A 97 -0.35 3.32 -8.51
C THR A 97 -0.19 2.58 -7.18
N THR A 98 -0.95 2.99 -6.17
CA THR A 98 -1.05 2.27 -4.89
C THR A 98 -1.61 0.85 -5.03
N ASP A 99 -2.36 0.55 -6.10
CA ASP A 99 -2.80 -0.81 -6.43
C ASP A 99 -1.66 -1.72 -6.90
N HIS A 100 -0.60 -1.15 -7.50
CA HIS A 100 0.60 -1.90 -7.80
C HIS A 100 1.41 -2.19 -6.52
N ILE A 101 1.52 -1.19 -5.63
CA ILE A 101 2.29 -1.31 -4.38
C ILE A 101 1.57 -2.20 -3.36
N SER A 102 0.25 -2.07 -3.23
CA SER A 102 -0.58 -2.80 -2.26
C SER A 102 -1.88 -3.28 -2.92
N PRO A 103 -1.83 -4.38 -3.69
CA PRO A 103 -3.02 -4.93 -4.34
C PRO A 103 -4.07 -5.38 -3.30
N ALA A 104 -5.35 -5.20 -3.60
CA ALA A 104 -6.47 -5.62 -2.74
C ALA A 104 -7.23 -6.85 -3.26
N GLY A 105 -6.92 -7.30 -4.49
CA GLY A 105 -7.60 -8.40 -5.17
C GLY A 105 -7.25 -9.79 -4.65
N SER A 106 -7.53 -10.81 -5.46
CA SER A 106 -7.30 -12.22 -5.10
C SER A 106 -5.82 -12.55 -4.88
N ILE A 107 -5.56 -13.45 -3.94
CA ILE A 107 -4.22 -13.95 -3.63
C ILE A 107 -3.82 -15.03 -4.66
N HIS A 108 -2.74 -14.79 -5.40
CA HIS A 108 -2.23 -15.76 -6.37
C HIS A 108 -1.65 -17.00 -5.66
N LYS A 109 -1.93 -18.21 -6.19
CA LYS A 109 -1.55 -19.49 -5.55
C LYS A 109 -0.04 -19.66 -5.30
N ASP A 110 0.78 -19.06 -6.17
CA ASP A 110 2.24 -19.19 -6.12
C ASP A 110 2.90 -17.98 -5.41
N SER A 111 2.10 -17.14 -4.74
CA SER A 111 2.63 -15.96 -4.03
C SER A 111 3.22 -16.31 -2.65
N PRO A 112 4.12 -15.48 -2.12
CA PRO A 112 4.59 -15.63 -0.74
C PRO A 112 3.43 -15.65 0.28
N ALA A 113 2.39 -14.86 0.07
CA ALA A 113 1.22 -14.82 0.93
C ALA A 113 0.42 -16.13 0.91
N ALA A 114 0.30 -16.76 -0.25
CA ALA A 114 -0.33 -18.08 -0.36
C ALA A 114 0.48 -19.14 0.40
N ARG A 115 1.82 -19.15 0.27
CA ARG A 115 2.70 -20.05 1.05
C ARG A 115 2.45 -19.90 2.56
N TYR A 116 2.45 -18.66 3.04
CA TYR A 116 2.18 -18.35 4.46
C TYR A 116 0.82 -18.85 4.96
N LEU A 117 -0.23 -18.69 4.15
CA LEU A 117 -1.58 -19.13 4.49
C LEU A 117 -1.70 -20.66 4.50
N MET A 118 -1.11 -21.34 3.52
CA MET A 118 -1.09 -22.81 3.45
C MET A 118 -0.32 -23.43 4.61
N GLU A 119 0.83 -22.87 4.99
CA GLU A 119 1.60 -23.28 6.17
C GLU A 119 0.80 -23.18 7.47
N ARG A 120 -0.26 -22.35 7.49
CA ARG A 120 -1.21 -22.19 8.62
C ARG A 120 -2.51 -22.96 8.44
N GLY A 121 -2.56 -23.88 7.48
CA GLY A 121 -3.72 -24.74 7.24
C GLY A 121 -4.92 -24.05 6.60
N VAL A 122 -4.72 -22.90 5.94
CA VAL A 122 -5.80 -22.24 5.19
C VAL A 122 -5.88 -22.84 3.78
N ASP A 123 -7.04 -23.37 3.42
CA ASP A 123 -7.29 -23.87 2.08
C ASP A 123 -7.34 -22.74 1.04
N ARG A 124 -6.95 -23.06 -0.20
CA ARG A 124 -6.90 -22.09 -1.31
C ARG A 124 -8.22 -21.36 -1.55
N ARG A 125 -9.36 -22.04 -1.39
CA ARG A 125 -10.69 -21.44 -1.54
C ARG A 125 -10.99 -20.38 -0.47
N ASP A 126 -10.31 -20.48 0.67
CA ASP A 126 -10.49 -19.65 1.86
C ASP A 126 -9.40 -18.58 1.99
N PHE A 127 -8.51 -18.44 1.00
CA PHE A 127 -7.53 -17.34 0.96
C PHE A 127 -8.20 -15.96 1.03
N ASN A 128 -9.39 -15.84 0.41
CA ASN A 128 -10.11 -14.58 0.26
C ASN A 128 -9.25 -13.56 -0.53
N SER A 129 -9.45 -12.26 -0.34
CA SER A 129 -8.68 -11.21 -1.03
C SER A 129 -7.60 -10.61 -0.11
N TYR A 130 -6.58 -9.97 -0.68
CA TYR A 130 -5.63 -9.17 0.10
C TYR A 130 -6.35 -8.10 0.92
N GLY A 131 -7.38 -7.46 0.37
CA GLY A 131 -8.20 -6.48 1.08
C GLY A 131 -8.83 -7.02 2.37
N SER A 132 -9.31 -8.26 2.33
CA SER A 132 -9.88 -8.93 3.52
C SER A 132 -8.84 -9.25 4.60
N ARG A 133 -7.55 -9.23 4.27
CA ARG A 133 -6.43 -9.61 5.13
C ARG A 133 -5.67 -8.39 5.69
N HIS A 134 -6.19 -7.17 5.52
CA HIS A 134 -5.56 -5.92 5.98
C HIS A 134 -5.23 -5.88 7.48
N GLY A 135 -5.92 -6.66 8.32
CA GLY A 135 -5.62 -6.79 9.76
C GLY A 135 -4.44 -7.70 10.07
N ASN A 136 -3.83 -8.34 9.06
CA ASN A 136 -2.74 -9.30 9.22
C ASN A 136 -1.48 -8.81 8.52
N GLU A 137 -0.54 -8.24 9.27
CA GLU A 137 0.67 -7.66 8.69
C GLU A 137 1.56 -8.67 7.96
N GLU A 138 1.56 -9.94 8.37
CA GLU A 138 2.36 -10.98 7.73
C GLU A 138 1.87 -11.26 6.31
N VAL A 139 0.55 -11.25 6.10
CA VAL A 139 -0.04 -11.40 4.76
C VAL A 139 0.23 -10.15 3.93
N MET A 140 0.06 -8.98 4.52
CA MET A 140 0.16 -7.71 3.79
C MET A 140 1.59 -7.32 3.44
N ALA A 141 2.58 -7.66 4.27
CA ALA A 141 3.99 -7.56 3.89
C ALA A 141 4.28 -8.43 2.67
N ARG A 142 3.79 -9.67 2.66
CA ARG A 142 3.93 -10.61 1.53
C ARG A 142 3.16 -10.20 0.27
N SER A 143 2.14 -9.36 0.41
CA SER A 143 1.38 -8.81 -0.72
C SER A 143 1.99 -7.53 -1.29
N THR A 144 3.00 -6.95 -0.63
CA THR A 144 3.59 -5.68 -1.05
C THR A 144 4.33 -5.87 -2.38
N VAL A 145 3.91 -5.12 -3.40
CA VAL A 145 4.37 -5.25 -4.80
C VAL A 145 4.09 -6.64 -5.37
N ALA A 146 3.02 -7.31 -4.90
CA ALA A 146 2.59 -8.61 -5.41
C ALA A 146 1.65 -8.52 -6.65
N ASN A 147 1.47 -7.32 -7.21
CA ASN A 147 0.62 -7.11 -8.38
C ASN A 147 1.27 -7.73 -9.63
N PHE A 148 0.54 -8.58 -10.35
CA PHE A 148 1.05 -9.27 -11.54
C PHE A 148 1.35 -8.36 -12.73
N ARG A 149 0.92 -7.10 -12.71
CA ARG A 149 1.16 -6.10 -13.76
C ARG A 149 2.33 -5.17 -13.46
N ILE A 150 2.97 -5.29 -12.30
CA ILE A 150 4.11 -4.43 -11.97
C ILE A 150 5.26 -4.70 -12.94
N VAL A 151 5.92 -3.63 -13.40
CA VAL A 151 7.12 -3.71 -14.24
C VAL A 151 8.29 -3.18 -13.44
N ASN A 152 9.32 -4.02 -13.25
CA ASN A 152 10.54 -3.65 -12.56
C ASN A 152 11.69 -3.54 -13.57
N LYS A 153 12.28 -2.35 -13.71
CA LYS A 153 13.38 -2.07 -14.64
C LYS A 153 14.63 -2.91 -14.35
N LEU A 154 14.83 -3.34 -13.10
CA LEU A 154 15.92 -4.27 -12.73
C LEU A 154 15.83 -5.62 -13.45
N LEU A 155 14.65 -5.98 -13.97
CA LEU A 155 14.41 -7.21 -14.72
C LEU A 155 14.27 -6.98 -16.24
N GLY A 156 14.76 -5.86 -16.76
CA GLY A 156 14.75 -5.60 -18.21
C GLY A 156 13.35 -5.48 -18.81
N GLY A 157 12.36 -5.04 -18.03
CA GLY A 157 10.97 -4.87 -18.49
C GLY A 157 10.08 -6.10 -18.30
N GLU A 158 10.56 -7.16 -17.65
CA GLU A 158 9.70 -8.29 -17.26
C GLU A 158 8.54 -7.81 -16.38
N VAL A 159 7.34 -8.29 -16.72
CA VAL A 159 6.10 -8.01 -15.99
C VAL A 159 5.92 -9.08 -14.91
N GLY A 160 5.78 -8.65 -13.66
CA GLY A 160 5.45 -9.52 -12.54
C GLY A 160 6.09 -9.10 -11.21
N PRO A 161 5.64 -9.70 -10.10
CA PRO A 161 5.96 -9.28 -8.73
C PRO A 161 7.33 -9.81 -8.27
N LYS A 162 8.37 -9.55 -9.06
CA LYS A 162 9.73 -10.04 -8.85
C LYS A 162 10.74 -8.92 -8.86
N THR A 163 11.89 -9.22 -8.28
CA THR A 163 13.09 -8.39 -8.36
C THR A 163 14.34 -9.26 -8.43
N ILE A 164 15.49 -8.64 -8.59
CA ILE A 164 16.80 -9.30 -8.51
C ILE A 164 17.48 -8.94 -7.20
N HIS A 165 18.02 -9.94 -6.52
CA HIS A 165 18.91 -9.73 -5.39
C HIS A 165 20.30 -9.40 -5.93
N ILE A 166 20.69 -8.13 -5.91
CA ILE A 166 21.84 -7.59 -6.64
C ILE A 166 23.14 -8.28 -6.25
N SER A 167 23.35 -8.59 -4.96
CA SER A 167 24.61 -9.20 -4.49
C SER A 167 24.87 -10.60 -5.03
N ILE A 168 23.82 -11.36 -5.37
CA ILE A 168 23.92 -12.77 -5.81
C ILE A 168 23.39 -13.00 -7.23
N GLY A 169 22.75 -12.00 -7.83
CA GLY A 169 22.15 -12.08 -9.17
C GLY A 169 20.89 -12.95 -9.28
N GLU A 170 20.25 -13.32 -8.16
CA GLU A 170 19.11 -14.24 -8.15
C GLU A 170 17.79 -13.51 -8.29
N LYS A 171 16.89 -14.02 -9.14
CA LYS A 171 15.54 -13.49 -9.31
C LYS A 171 14.59 -14.10 -8.27
N LEU A 172 14.00 -13.25 -7.45
CA LEU A 172 13.13 -13.65 -6.33
C LEU A 172 11.81 -12.89 -6.36
N SER A 173 10.83 -13.33 -5.56
CA SER A 173 9.70 -12.47 -5.24
C SER A 173 10.20 -11.23 -4.48
N VAL A 174 9.49 -10.09 -4.60
CA VAL A 174 9.89 -8.87 -3.90
C VAL A 174 10.00 -9.08 -2.39
N PHE A 175 9.04 -9.80 -1.81
CA PHE A 175 9.07 -10.16 -0.38
C PHE A 175 10.30 -10.98 -0.02
N ASP A 176 10.59 -12.06 -0.74
CA ASP A 176 11.70 -12.95 -0.42
C ASP A 176 13.06 -12.23 -0.55
N ALA A 177 13.24 -11.41 -1.60
CA ALA A 177 14.43 -10.57 -1.75
C ALA A 177 14.60 -9.59 -0.58
N SER A 178 13.51 -8.95 -0.17
CA SER A 178 13.55 -7.97 0.93
C SER A 178 13.88 -8.62 2.28
N MET A 179 13.34 -9.82 2.55
CA MET A 179 13.66 -10.55 3.78
C MET A 179 15.13 -10.97 3.81
N ARG A 180 15.68 -11.33 2.65
CA ARG A 180 17.10 -11.66 2.52
C ARG A 180 17.99 -10.46 2.81
N TYR A 181 17.76 -9.31 2.17
CA TYR A 181 18.49 -8.07 2.49
C TYR A 181 18.41 -7.70 3.98
N LYS A 182 17.21 -7.81 4.59
CA LYS A 182 17.03 -7.57 6.03
C LYS A 182 17.86 -8.54 6.88
N SER A 183 17.90 -9.82 6.53
CA SER A 183 18.69 -10.82 7.26
C SER A 183 20.21 -10.59 7.12
N GLU A 184 20.63 -10.02 6.00
CA GLU A 184 22.02 -9.63 5.72
C GLU A 184 22.38 -8.26 6.34
N GLY A 185 21.43 -7.59 7.00
CA GLY A 185 21.65 -6.28 7.63
C GLY A 185 21.79 -5.13 6.64
N HIS A 186 21.24 -5.28 5.43
CA HIS A 186 21.31 -4.28 4.38
C HIS A 186 20.07 -3.40 4.33
N ASP A 187 20.28 -2.09 4.27
CA ASP A 187 19.24 -1.13 3.95
C ASP A 187 18.81 -1.26 2.49
N THR A 188 17.56 -0.88 2.21
CA THR A 188 17.04 -0.87 0.84
C THR A 188 16.34 0.44 0.51
N ILE A 189 16.39 0.80 -0.77
CA ILE A 189 15.68 1.95 -1.35
C ILE A 189 14.86 1.52 -2.57
N ILE A 190 13.96 2.40 -3.01
CA ILE A 190 13.21 2.27 -4.26
C ILE A 190 13.54 3.46 -5.15
N LEU A 191 13.81 3.19 -6.43
CA LEU A 191 13.82 4.20 -7.48
C LEU A 191 12.48 4.18 -8.24
N ALA A 192 11.94 5.34 -8.58
CA ALA A 192 10.69 5.45 -9.33
C ALA A 192 10.65 6.66 -10.28
N GLY A 193 9.76 6.60 -11.26
CA GLY A 193 9.48 7.70 -12.17
C GLY A 193 8.54 8.77 -11.58
N ALA A 194 7.79 9.42 -12.45
CA ALA A 194 6.79 10.42 -12.10
C ALA A 194 5.54 9.79 -11.47
N GLU A 195 4.82 10.56 -10.66
CA GLU A 195 3.52 10.22 -10.09
C GLU A 195 3.53 8.93 -9.25
N TYR A 196 4.62 8.67 -8.52
CA TYR A 196 4.74 7.50 -7.67
C TYR A 196 3.68 7.52 -6.56
N GLY A 197 2.92 6.43 -6.48
CA GLY A 197 1.85 6.22 -5.51
C GLY A 197 0.51 6.84 -5.89
N SER A 198 0.20 6.99 -7.18
CA SER A 198 -1.08 7.54 -7.62
C SER A 198 -2.28 6.62 -7.32
N GLY A 199 -3.49 7.18 -7.31
CA GLY A 199 -4.73 6.42 -7.12
C GLY A 199 -5.25 6.39 -5.68
N SER A 200 -5.74 5.23 -5.23
CA SER A 200 -6.45 5.12 -3.95
C SER A 200 -5.56 5.38 -2.73
N SER A 201 -6.11 6.03 -1.69
CA SER A 201 -5.41 6.19 -0.41
C SER A 201 -5.39 4.86 0.36
N ARG A 202 -4.34 4.07 0.18
CA ARG A 202 -4.10 2.83 0.93
C ARG A 202 -2.88 3.02 1.82
N ASP A 203 -3.07 2.90 3.12
CA ASP A 203 -1.99 2.98 4.12
C ASP A 203 -0.97 1.84 3.95
N TRP A 204 -1.43 0.65 3.53
CA TRP A 204 -0.59 -0.50 3.21
C TRP A 204 0.40 -0.24 2.07
N ALA A 205 0.15 0.76 1.20
CA ALA A 205 1.14 1.19 0.22
C ALA A 205 2.39 1.85 0.86
N ALA A 206 2.33 2.26 2.13
CA ALA A 206 3.49 2.73 2.90
C ALA A 206 3.90 1.73 4.01
N LYS A 207 2.94 1.12 4.72
CA LYS A 207 3.23 0.09 5.74
C LYS A 207 3.95 -1.11 5.15
N GLY A 208 3.54 -1.55 3.96
CA GLY A 208 4.15 -2.65 3.23
C GLY A 208 5.64 -2.43 2.98
N PRO A 209 6.04 -1.38 2.22
CA PRO A 209 7.44 -1.06 2.00
C PRO A 209 8.26 -0.92 3.28
N LYS A 210 7.67 -0.35 4.36
CA LYS A 210 8.33 -0.27 5.67
C LYS A 210 8.65 -1.65 6.23
N LEU A 211 7.70 -2.59 6.19
CA LEU A 211 7.91 -3.97 6.65
C LEU A 211 8.91 -4.74 5.76
N LEU A 212 8.99 -4.40 4.47
CA LEU A 212 10.03 -4.90 3.57
C LEU A 212 11.42 -4.30 3.86
N GLY A 213 11.54 -3.32 4.77
CA GLY A 213 12.82 -2.73 5.15
C GLY A 213 13.26 -1.56 4.27
N VAL A 214 12.36 -1.01 3.44
CA VAL A 214 12.66 0.18 2.63
C VAL A 214 12.85 1.38 3.53
N LYS A 215 13.97 2.09 3.35
CA LYS A 215 14.34 3.28 4.12
C LYS A 215 14.02 4.58 3.40
N ALA A 216 14.15 4.58 2.07
CA ALA A 216 13.88 5.74 1.23
C ALA A 216 13.27 5.35 -0.11
N VAL A 217 12.50 6.27 -0.67
CA VAL A 217 12.03 6.22 -2.05
C VAL A 217 12.55 7.46 -2.76
N ILE A 218 13.20 7.29 -3.90
CA ILE A 218 13.69 8.37 -4.75
C ILE A 218 12.88 8.35 -6.03
N ALA A 219 12.08 9.39 -6.26
CA ALA A 219 11.16 9.45 -7.39
C ALA A 219 11.28 10.79 -8.15
N LYS A 220 10.80 10.83 -9.40
CA LYS A 220 10.68 12.09 -10.14
C LYS A 220 9.58 12.97 -9.57
N SER A 221 8.48 12.36 -9.14
CA SER A 221 7.44 13.03 -8.36
C SER A 221 6.58 12.02 -7.60
N PHE A 222 5.86 12.50 -6.57
CA PHE A 222 4.96 11.70 -5.75
C PHE A 222 3.54 12.22 -5.84
N GLU A 223 2.56 11.33 -5.72
CA GLU A 223 1.20 11.73 -5.35
C GLU A 223 1.18 12.25 -3.89
N ARG A 224 0.40 13.31 -3.63
CA ARG A 224 0.38 14.08 -2.38
C ARG A 224 0.05 13.23 -1.15
N ILE A 225 -0.98 12.40 -1.23
CA ILE A 225 -1.43 11.54 -0.12
C ILE A 225 -0.41 10.44 0.11
N HIS A 226 0.07 9.80 -0.97
CA HIS A 226 1.08 8.74 -0.83
C HIS A 226 2.38 9.25 -0.20
N ARG A 227 2.87 10.43 -0.60
CA ARG A 227 4.03 11.07 0.03
C ARG A 227 3.85 11.21 1.55
N SER A 228 2.66 11.63 1.98
CA SER A 228 2.34 11.81 3.39
C SER A 228 2.32 10.48 4.16
N ASN A 229 1.82 9.42 3.53
CA ASN A 229 1.83 8.07 4.11
C ASN A 229 3.26 7.52 4.27
N LEU A 230 4.15 7.76 3.30
CA LEU A 230 5.57 7.37 3.42
C LEU A 230 6.24 8.06 4.61
N VAL A 231 6.04 9.37 4.75
CA VAL A 231 6.55 10.14 5.91
C VAL A 231 6.00 9.59 7.21
N GLY A 232 4.69 9.32 7.28
CA GLY A 232 4.04 8.76 8.46
C GLY A 232 4.58 7.38 8.89
N MET A 233 5.13 6.60 7.96
CA MET A 233 5.79 5.32 8.23
C MET A 233 7.32 5.44 8.45
N GLY A 234 7.86 6.67 8.41
CA GLY A 234 9.28 6.94 8.53
C GLY A 234 10.10 6.38 7.37
N ILE A 235 9.56 6.49 6.14
CA ILE A 235 10.28 6.26 4.88
C ILE A 235 10.56 7.64 4.28
N ILE A 236 11.81 7.90 3.88
CA ILE A 236 12.25 9.19 3.36
C ILE A 236 11.82 9.33 1.89
N PRO A 237 10.92 10.25 1.50
CA PRO A 237 10.57 10.49 0.11
C PRO A 237 11.47 11.60 -0.47
N LEU A 238 12.37 11.23 -1.37
CA LEU A 238 13.28 12.14 -2.06
C LEU A 238 12.81 12.37 -3.50
N CYS A 239 12.81 13.62 -3.94
CA CYS A 239 12.58 13.97 -5.34
C CYS A 239 13.92 14.23 -6.03
N PHE A 240 14.06 13.77 -7.27
CA PHE A 240 15.10 14.29 -8.17
C PHE A 240 14.92 15.80 -8.37
N LYS A 241 15.99 16.50 -8.75
CA LYS A 241 15.87 17.93 -9.10
C LYS A 241 15.04 18.08 -10.38
N ALA A 242 14.56 19.29 -10.62
CA ALA A 242 13.82 19.59 -11.83
C ALA A 242 14.63 19.24 -13.08
N GLY A 243 14.08 18.39 -13.94
CA GLY A 243 14.74 17.92 -15.16
C GLY A 243 15.64 16.69 -14.99
N GLU A 244 15.85 16.19 -13.77
CA GLU A 244 16.63 14.99 -13.47
C GLU A 244 15.72 13.78 -13.16
N ASP A 245 16.25 12.58 -13.40
CA ASP A 245 15.68 11.28 -13.07
C ASP A 245 16.79 10.20 -13.06
N ALA A 246 16.43 8.94 -12.83
CA ALA A 246 17.40 7.85 -12.77
C ALA A 246 18.17 7.70 -14.09
N GLU A 247 17.49 7.81 -15.24
CA GLU A 247 18.08 7.67 -16.56
C GLU A 247 19.06 8.80 -16.89
N THR A 248 18.66 10.06 -16.68
CA THR A 248 19.51 11.23 -16.95
C THR A 248 20.76 11.26 -16.08
N LEU A 249 20.70 10.69 -14.87
CA LEU A 249 21.84 10.56 -13.95
C LEU A 249 22.62 9.25 -14.12
N GLY A 250 22.21 8.35 -15.03
CA GLY A 250 22.88 7.06 -15.26
C GLY A 250 22.72 6.06 -14.12
N LEU A 251 21.72 6.21 -13.25
CA LEU A 251 21.44 5.31 -12.14
C LEU A 251 20.78 4.01 -12.64
N THR A 252 21.53 2.92 -12.58
CA THR A 252 21.07 1.60 -13.04
C THR A 252 20.23 0.86 -11.99
N GLY A 253 20.41 1.22 -10.72
CA GLY A 253 19.90 0.50 -9.57
C GLY A 253 20.84 -0.60 -9.05
N HIS A 254 21.97 -0.87 -9.72
CA HIS A 254 22.96 -1.86 -9.25
C HIS A 254 24.01 -1.26 -8.31
N GLU A 255 24.00 0.07 -8.15
CA GLU A 255 24.87 0.81 -7.24
C GLU A 255 24.46 0.61 -5.77
N ARG A 256 25.32 1.07 -4.86
CA ARG A 256 24.99 1.23 -3.45
C ARG A 256 24.67 2.69 -3.16
N TYR A 257 23.61 2.94 -2.41
CA TYR A 257 23.05 4.27 -2.19
C TYR A 257 23.31 4.72 -0.76
N ASN A 258 23.89 5.91 -0.61
CA ASN A 258 24.11 6.56 0.67
C ASN A 258 23.28 7.86 0.71
N ILE A 259 22.54 8.08 1.79
CA ILE A 259 21.71 9.28 2.01
C ILE A 259 22.07 9.84 3.39
N ASP A 260 22.83 10.93 3.39
CA ASP A 260 23.16 11.65 4.61
C ASP A 260 22.02 12.60 5.00
N LEU A 261 21.62 12.53 6.27
CA LEU A 261 20.67 13.48 6.85
C LEU A 261 21.44 14.51 7.68
N PRO A 262 21.24 15.82 7.44
CA PRO A 262 21.94 16.84 8.20
C PRO A 262 21.55 16.79 9.68
N SER A 263 22.56 16.85 10.55
CA SER A 263 22.41 16.83 12.01
C SER A 263 21.60 18.00 12.58
N ASN A 264 21.47 19.10 11.83
CA ASN A 264 20.80 20.34 12.27
C ASN A 264 19.40 20.56 11.67
N ALA A 265 18.79 19.56 11.01
CA ALA A 265 17.52 19.73 10.29
C ALA A 265 16.31 20.14 11.14
N PHE A 266 16.45 20.29 12.46
CA PHE A 266 15.31 20.41 13.38
C PHE A 266 15.34 21.62 14.35
N TYR A 267 16.27 22.58 14.19
CA TYR A 267 16.27 23.78 15.08
C TYR A 267 15.12 24.78 14.82
N ASN A 268 14.31 24.61 13.76
CA ASN A 268 13.30 25.61 13.36
C ASN A 268 11.83 25.18 13.54
N MET A 269 11.53 24.10 14.28
CA MET A 269 10.13 23.74 14.57
C MET A 269 9.59 24.31 15.89
N SER A 270 10.34 25.18 16.57
CA SER A 270 9.95 25.77 17.88
C SER A 270 9.69 27.28 17.87
N SER A 271 9.58 27.93 16.71
CA SER A 271 9.38 29.39 16.62
C SER A 271 8.02 29.84 16.10
N GLU A 272 7.04 28.95 15.96
CA GLU A 272 5.65 29.32 15.63
C GLU A 272 4.67 28.61 16.59
N THR A 273 4.53 29.19 17.77
CA THR A 273 3.33 29.08 18.63
C THR A 273 2.99 30.48 19.13
#